data_AF-A0A524RPZ1-F1
#
_entry.id   AF-A0A524RPZ1-F1
#
_cell.length_a   1.000
_cell.length_b   1.000
_cell.length_c   1.000
_cell.angle_alpha   90.00
_cell.angle_beta   90.00
_cell.angle_gamma   90.00
#
_symmetry.space_group_name_H-M   'P 1'
#
loop_
_entity.id
_entity.type
_entity.pdbx_description
1 polymer ?
#
loop_
_entity_poly.entity_id
_entity_poly.type
_entity_poly.pdbx_seq_one_letter_code
_entity_poly.pdbx_strand_id
1 'polypeptide(L)'
;MTPEMTPEDIRAIRESLGLSQVQAGNLLGGGPRAFSKYESGAIKPAASIVNLLHLLEADPTAIKTLGGTLPKPIGDISAGPFEVTGKNIEALNERQFPDLLRRLLIAEDKTNNLLSADKIHVASDIHIKDGGEDGRIEWKDGPERTRNLPSRRCQF
;
A
#
# COMPACT_ATOMS: atom_id res chain seq x y z
N MET A 1 -33.51 3.35 18.17
CA MET A 1 -33.76 3.82 16.80
C MET A 1 -32.50 4.55 16.38
N THR A 2 -31.69 3.95 15.52
CA THR A 2 -30.45 4.58 15.06
C THR A 2 -30.83 5.75 14.15
N PRO A 3 -30.29 6.97 14.35
CA PRO A 3 -30.60 8.10 13.49
C PRO A 3 -30.27 7.72 12.04
N GLU A 4 -31.13 8.14 11.11
CA GLU A 4 -30.89 7.93 9.69
C GLU A 4 -29.81 8.93 9.24
N MET A 5 -28.70 8.43 8.70
CA MET A 5 -27.65 9.27 8.14
C MET A 5 -27.94 9.60 6.69
N THR A 6 -27.76 10.87 6.31
CA THR A 6 -27.84 11.29 4.91
C THR A 6 -26.57 10.92 4.15
N PRO A 7 -26.61 10.80 2.81
CA PRO A 7 -25.42 10.64 1.98
C PRO A 7 -24.34 11.71 2.25
N GLU A 8 -24.77 12.94 2.54
CA GLU A 8 -23.92 14.07 2.90
C GLU A 8 -23.22 13.86 4.26
N ASP A 9 -23.93 13.36 5.27
CA ASP A 9 -23.34 13.05 6.58
C ASP A 9 -22.26 11.97 6.46
N ILE A 10 -22.54 10.92 5.66
CA ILE A 10 -21.58 9.84 5.40
C ILE A 10 -20.31 10.39 4.75
N ARG A 11 -20.46 11.31 3.78
CA ARG A 11 -19.33 11.99 3.15
C ARG A 11 -18.54 12.83 4.16
N ALA A 12 -19.23 13.65 4.94
CA ALA A 12 -18.61 14.55 5.91
C ALA A 12 -17.79 13.79 6.96
N ILE A 13 -18.34 12.71 7.52
CA ILE A 13 -17.63 11.86 8.49
C ILE A 13 -16.44 11.16 7.81
N ARG A 14 -16.60 10.60 6.60
CA ARG A 14 -15.49 9.97 5.90
C ARG A 14 -14.33 10.96 5.68
N GLU A 15 -14.65 12.20 5.30
CA GLU A 15 -13.66 13.24 5.02
C GLU A 15 -12.99 13.76 6.28
N SER A 16 -13.73 13.89 7.40
CA SER A 16 -13.15 14.26 8.69
C SER A 16 -12.16 13.21 9.22
N LEU A 17 -12.35 11.94 8.84
CA LEU A 17 -11.44 10.83 9.10
C LEU A 17 -10.26 10.76 8.12
N GLY A 18 -10.21 11.62 7.09
CA GLY A 18 -9.13 11.64 6.10
C GLY A 18 -9.12 10.42 5.17
N LEU A 19 -10.25 9.75 4.97
CA LEU A 19 -10.33 8.53 4.17
C LEU A 19 -10.86 8.80 2.76
N SER A 20 -10.26 8.14 1.76
CA SER A 20 -10.91 7.98 0.45
C SER A 20 -12.09 7.00 0.54
N GLN A 21 -13.01 7.04 -0.43
CA GLN A 21 -14.16 6.12 -0.50
C GLN A 21 -13.73 4.65 -0.53
N VAL A 22 -12.62 4.34 -1.23
CA VAL A 22 -12.07 2.98 -1.31
C VAL A 22 -11.52 2.56 0.05
N GLN A 23 -10.75 3.42 0.72
CA GLN A 23 -10.21 3.14 2.06
C GLN A 23 -11.34 2.93 3.07
N ALA A 24 -12.36 3.77 3.06
CA ALA A 24 -13.52 3.64 3.94
C ALA A 24 -14.27 2.33 3.70
N GLY A 25 -14.50 1.95 2.43
CA GLY A 25 -15.17 0.68 2.11
C GLY A 25 -14.38 -0.57 2.48
N ASN A 26 -13.05 -0.49 2.45
CA ASN A 26 -12.18 -1.59 2.87
C ASN A 26 -12.04 -1.67 4.40
N LEU A 27 -11.98 -0.52 5.08
CA LEU A 27 -11.76 -0.43 6.53
C LEU A 27 -13.05 -0.62 7.35
N LEU A 28 -14.12 0.05 6.94
CA LEU A 28 -15.39 0.08 7.66
C LEU A 28 -16.37 -0.99 7.16
N GLY A 29 -16.11 -1.54 5.97
CA GLY A 29 -16.89 -2.63 5.37
C GLY A 29 -17.73 -2.22 4.17
N GLY A 30 -18.32 -3.24 3.51
CA GLY A 30 -19.10 -3.08 2.27
C GLY A 30 -18.27 -3.16 0.99
N GLY A 31 -16.94 -3.15 1.09
CA GLY A 31 -16.03 -3.28 -0.04
C GLY A 31 -15.76 -1.95 -0.76
N PRO A 32 -14.83 -1.93 -1.74
CA PRO A 32 -14.22 -0.70 -2.27
C PRO A 32 -15.17 0.26 -2.98
N ARG A 33 -16.39 -0.18 -3.31
CA ARG A 33 -17.42 0.64 -3.98
C ARG A 33 -18.59 1.01 -3.07
N ALA A 34 -18.56 0.63 -1.79
CA ALA A 34 -19.67 0.85 -0.87
C ALA A 34 -19.93 2.33 -0.61
N PHE A 35 -18.91 3.07 -0.20
CA PHE A 35 -19.04 4.49 0.15
C PHE A 35 -19.44 5.36 -1.05
N SER A 36 -18.99 5.01 -2.26
CA SER A 36 -19.50 5.66 -3.47
C SER A 36 -21.02 5.48 -3.66
N LYS A 37 -21.56 4.29 -3.34
CA LYS A 37 -23.00 4.01 -3.42
C LYS A 37 -23.79 4.62 -2.25
N TYR A 38 -23.19 4.69 -1.07
CA TYR A 38 -23.80 5.32 0.11
C TYR A 38 -23.89 6.85 -0.08
N GLU A 39 -22.81 7.50 -0.50
CA GLU A 39 -22.73 8.95 -0.71
C GLU A 39 -23.48 9.45 -1.95
N SER A 40 -23.87 8.54 -2.85
CA SER A 40 -24.78 8.86 -3.96
C SER A 40 -26.23 8.53 -3.65
N GLY A 41 -26.51 7.95 -2.47
CA GLY A 41 -27.84 7.47 -2.10
C GLY A 41 -28.33 6.25 -2.89
N ALA A 42 -27.48 5.67 -3.76
CA ALA A 42 -27.84 4.51 -4.58
C ALA A 42 -28.14 3.27 -3.75
N ILE A 43 -27.50 3.12 -2.58
CA ILE A 43 -27.76 2.05 -1.62
C ILE A 43 -27.75 2.63 -0.21
N LYS A 44 -28.69 2.19 0.64
CA LYS A 44 -28.65 2.49 2.07
C LYS A 44 -27.63 1.59 2.79
N PRO A 45 -26.73 2.15 3.61
CA PRO A 45 -25.81 1.35 4.41
C PRO A 45 -26.56 0.50 5.44
N ALA A 46 -25.94 -0.62 5.83
CA ALA A 46 -26.47 -1.43 6.92
C ALA A 46 -26.43 -0.67 8.25
N ALA A 47 -27.32 -1.00 9.17
CA ALA A 47 -27.38 -0.35 10.50
C ALA A 47 -26.05 -0.44 11.27
N SER A 48 -25.28 -1.52 11.07
CA SER A 48 -23.94 -1.66 11.63
C SER A 48 -22.95 -0.60 11.15
N ILE A 49 -22.98 -0.26 9.85
CA ILE A 49 -22.14 0.79 9.26
C ILE A 49 -22.55 2.17 9.79
N VAL A 50 -23.86 2.43 9.87
CA VAL A 50 -24.38 3.71 10.42
C VAL A 50 -23.94 3.89 11.87
N ASN A 51 -24.07 2.86 12.70
CA ASN A 51 -23.60 2.90 14.09
C ASN A 51 -22.10 3.13 14.21
N LEU A 52 -21.33 2.48 13.35
CA LEU A 52 -19.88 2.65 13.32
C LEU A 52 -19.49 4.08 12.93
N LEU A 53 -20.17 4.67 11.95
CA LEU A 53 -19.93 6.05 11.53
C LEU A 53 -20.26 7.05 12.64
N HIS A 54 -21.37 6.87 13.38
CA HIS A 54 -21.66 7.71 14.54
C HIS A 54 -20.64 7.56 15.66
N LEU A 55 -20.13 6.35 15.90
CA LEU A 55 -19.08 6.13 16.89
C LEU A 55 -17.80 6.88 16.49
N LEU A 56 -17.44 6.82 15.20
CA LEU A 56 -16.25 7.47 14.66
C LEU A 56 -16.40 8.99 14.52
N GLU A 57 -17.62 9.49 14.37
CA GLU A 57 -17.94 10.91 14.44
C GLU A 57 -17.73 11.46 15.85
N ALA A 58 -18.17 10.72 16.87
CA ALA A 58 -18.01 11.10 18.28
C ALA A 58 -16.55 10.97 18.75
N ASP A 59 -15.82 9.96 18.27
CA ASP A 59 -14.40 9.76 18.54
C ASP A 59 -13.63 9.36 17.27
N PRO A 60 -13.12 10.34 16.50
CA PRO A 60 -12.30 10.08 15.32
C PRO A 60 -11.03 9.27 15.62
N THR A 61 -10.54 9.26 16.87
CA THR A 61 -9.32 8.55 17.23
C THR A 61 -9.52 7.04 17.32
N ALA A 62 -10.76 6.58 17.54
CA ALA A 62 -11.13 5.17 17.57
C ALA A 62 -10.86 4.44 16.24
N ILE A 63 -10.68 5.18 15.13
CA ILE A 63 -10.30 4.60 13.85
C ILE A 63 -8.96 3.87 13.90
N LYS A 64 -8.04 4.29 14.80
CA LYS A 64 -6.74 3.64 15.00
C LYS A 64 -6.87 2.24 15.61
N THR A 65 -7.99 1.97 16.28
CA THR A 65 -8.30 0.69 16.91
C THR A 65 -8.92 -0.29 15.91
N LEU A 66 -9.62 0.24 14.89
CA LEU A 66 -10.22 -0.53 13.80
C LEU A 66 -9.19 -0.83 12.70
N GLY A 67 -8.42 0.19 12.32
CA GLY A 67 -7.32 0.08 11.41
C GLY A 67 -6.08 -0.24 12.20
N GLY A 68 -5.87 -1.51 12.54
CA GLY A 68 -4.53 -1.98 12.91
C GLY A 68 -3.56 -1.40 11.90
N THR A 69 -2.74 -0.44 12.36
CA THR A 69 -2.18 0.68 11.56
C THR A 69 -2.20 0.43 10.05
N LEU A 70 -3.25 0.89 9.35
CA LEU A 70 -3.26 0.70 7.91
C LEU A 70 -2.09 1.49 7.32
N PRO A 71 -1.16 0.81 6.65
CA PRO A 71 -0.03 1.50 6.05
C PRO A 71 -0.51 2.44 4.96
N LYS A 72 0.09 3.64 4.88
CA LYS A 72 -0.20 4.57 3.80
C LYS A 72 0.17 3.93 2.46
N PRO A 73 -0.73 3.94 1.45
CA PRO A 73 -0.40 3.44 0.12
C PRO A 73 0.78 4.22 -0.47
N ILE A 74 1.65 3.54 -1.20
CA ILE A 74 2.81 4.14 -1.90
C ILE A 74 2.41 5.23 -2.90
N GLY A 75 1.13 5.32 -3.28
CA GLY A 75 0.57 6.37 -4.14
C GLY A 75 0.08 7.64 -3.43
N ASP A 76 0.18 7.72 -2.09
CA ASP A 76 -0.21 8.91 -1.34
C ASP A 76 0.90 9.97 -1.38
N ILE A 77 0.71 10.97 -2.23
CA ILE A 77 1.61 12.12 -2.46
C ILE A 77 1.72 13.06 -1.24
N SER A 78 0.90 12.86 -0.20
CA SER A 78 1.03 13.59 1.07
C SER A 78 2.14 13.04 1.97
N ALA A 79 2.65 11.84 1.68
CA ALA A 79 3.89 11.36 2.26
C ALA A 79 5.06 12.16 1.67
N GLY A 80 6.02 12.55 2.50
CA GLY A 80 7.21 13.24 2.00
C GLY A 80 7.87 12.41 0.90
N PRO A 81 8.39 13.04 -0.17
CA PRO A 81 9.15 12.30 -1.17
C PRO A 81 10.27 11.56 -0.42
N PHE A 82 10.34 10.23 -0.61
CA PHE A 82 11.28 9.31 0.05
C PHE A 82 10.95 8.82 1.47
N GLU A 83 9.75 9.07 2.01
CA GLU A 83 9.34 8.48 3.29
C GLU A 83 8.79 7.05 3.08
N VAL A 84 9.67 6.04 3.19
CA VAL A 84 9.32 4.63 3.12
C VAL A 84 9.53 3.98 4.49
N THR A 85 8.44 3.52 5.11
CA THR A 85 8.43 2.80 6.39
C THR A 85 8.19 1.31 6.17
N GLY A 86 8.51 0.46 7.16
CA GLY A 86 8.22 -0.98 7.10
C GLY A 86 6.74 -1.30 6.85
N LYS A 87 5.85 -0.44 7.37
CA LYS A 87 4.41 -0.49 7.09
C LYS A 87 4.10 -0.31 5.60
N ASN A 88 4.80 0.58 4.90
CA ASN A 88 4.63 0.73 3.44
C ASN A 88 5.06 -0.51 2.66
N ILE A 89 6.03 -1.27 3.18
CA ILE A 89 6.45 -2.56 2.60
C ILE A 89 5.38 -3.63 2.84
N GLU A 90 4.79 -3.68 4.04
CA GLU A 90 3.66 -4.57 4.36
C GLU A 90 2.40 -4.27 3.52
N ALA A 91 2.28 -3.04 3.01
CA ALA A 91 1.17 -2.61 2.14
C ALA A 91 1.30 -3.07 0.68
N LEU A 92 2.48 -3.56 0.27
CA LEU A 92 2.73 -3.95 -1.11
C LEU A 92 1.88 -5.16 -1.46
N ASN A 93 1.13 -5.07 -2.55
CA ASN A 93 0.49 -6.24 -3.12
C ASN A 93 1.51 -7.11 -3.89
N GLU A 94 1.08 -8.31 -4.27
CA GLU A 94 1.90 -9.34 -4.92
C GLU A 94 2.60 -8.86 -6.20
N ARG A 95 2.08 -7.84 -6.89
CA ARG A 95 2.70 -7.25 -8.08
C ARG A 95 3.59 -6.05 -7.77
N GLN A 96 3.28 -5.33 -6.69
CA GLN A 96 4.01 -4.12 -6.32
C GLN A 96 5.37 -4.41 -5.70
N PHE A 97 5.53 -5.56 -5.01
CA PHE A 97 6.82 -5.93 -4.44
C PHE A 97 7.87 -6.24 -5.54
N PRO A 98 7.60 -7.07 -6.55
CA PRO A 98 8.53 -7.28 -7.67
C PRO A 98 8.90 -5.99 -8.41
N ASP A 99 7.92 -5.10 -8.63
CA ASP A 99 8.16 -3.81 -9.27
C ASP A 99 9.08 -2.90 -8.43
N LEU A 100 8.89 -2.90 -7.11
CA LEU A 100 9.76 -2.16 -6.18
C LEU A 100 11.18 -2.73 -6.18
N LEU A 101 11.31 -4.05 -6.06
CA LEU A 101 12.61 -4.74 -6.07
C LEU A 101 13.37 -4.43 -7.37
N ARG A 102 12.71 -4.54 -8.53
CA ARG A 102 13.29 -4.19 -9.83
C ARG A 102 13.78 -2.75 -9.88
N ARG A 103 12.98 -1.79 -9.38
CA ARG A 103 13.36 -0.37 -9.34
C ARG A 103 14.58 -0.13 -8.45
N LEU A 104 14.66 -0.78 -7.29
CA LEU A 104 15.79 -0.65 -6.37
C LEU A 104 17.08 -1.20 -7.00
N LEU A 105 17.03 -2.37 -7.65
CA LEU A 105 18.19 -2.95 -8.33
C LEU A 105 18.69 -2.07 -9.49
N ILE A 106 17.78 -1.49 -10.27
CA ILE A 106 18.14 -0.52 -11.34
C ILE A 106 18.76 0.75 -10.75
N ALA A 107 18.22 1.26 -9.64
CA ALA A 107 18.76 2.45 -8.98
C ALA A 107 20.17 2.19 -8.44
N GLU A 108 20.41 1.01 -7.86
CA GLU A 108 21.71 0.59 -7.37
C GLU A 108 22.74 0.46 -8.51
N ASP A 109 22.34 -0.17 -9.62
CA ASP A 109 23.16 -0.30 -10.84
C ASP A 109 23.60 1.06 -11.37
N LYS A 110 22.66 2.02 -11.48
CA LYS A 110 22.96 3.38 -11.94
C LYS A 110 23.82 4.17 -10.98
N THR A 111 23.55 4.06 -9.67
CA THR A 111 24.27 4.82 -8.63
C THR A 111 25.74 4.40 -8.55
N ASN A 112 26.01 3.11 -8.71
CA ASN A 112 27.36 2.56 -8.63
C ASN A 112 27.98 2.31 -10.02
N ASN A 113 27.28 2.66 -11.10
CA ASN A 113 27.69 2.45 -12.48
C ASN A 113 28.16 1.01 -12.75
N LEU A 114 27.36 0.03 -12.31
CA LEU A 114 27.71 -1.42 -12.38
C LEU A 114 27.55 -2.00 -13.78
N LEU A 115 26.94 -1.25 -14.72
CA LEU A 115 26.72 -1.63 -16.13
C LEU A 115 26.08 -3.02 -16.28
N SER A 116 25.10 -3.31 -15.43
CA SER A 116 24.51 -4.63 -15.25
C SER A 116 23.01 -4.67 -15.46
N ALA A 117 22.44 -3.63 -16.07
CA ALA A 117 21.03 -3.54 -16.44
C ALA A 117 20.51 -4.81 -17.16
N ASP A 118 21.31 -5.40 -18.05
CA ASP A 118 20.96 -6.60 -18.82
C ASP A 118 21.00 -7.90 -17.98
N LYS A 119 21.59 -7.84 -16.79
CA LYS A 119 21.74 -8.96 -15.86
C LYS A 119 20.86 -8.85 -14.63
N ILE A 120 20.01 -7.83 -14.55
CA ILE A 120 18.97 -7.72 -13.53
C ILE A 120 17.77 -8.54 -13.97
N HIS A 121 17.36 -9.48 -13.14
CA HIS A 121 16.12 -10.23 -13.32
C HIS A 121 15.31 -10.20 -12.03
N VAL A 122 14.00 -10.06 -12.14
CA VAL A 122 13.06 -10.11 -11.02
C VAL A 122 11.83 -10.85 -11.54
N ALA A 123 11.39 -11.87 -10.81
CA ALA A 123 10.23 -12.66 -11.21
C ALA A 123 8.95 -11.82 -11.11
N SER A 124 8.05 -11.95 -12.07
CA SER A 124 6.77 -11.23 -12.07
C SER A 124 5.77 -11.80 -11.05
N ASP A 125 5.94 -13.08 -10.68
CA ASP A 125 5.05 -13.85 -9.81
C ASP A 125 5.86 -14.57 -8.71
N ILE A 126 5.97 -13.92 -7.55
CA ILE A 126 6.74 -14.38 -6.37
C ILE A 126 6.05 -15.48 -5.54
N HIS A 127 4.82 -15.87 -5.87
CA HIS A 127 4.08 -16.92 -5.14
C HIS A 127 4.32 -18.34 -5.71
N ILE A 128 5.02 -18.47 -6.84
CA ILE A 128 5.34 -19.77 -7.43
C ILE A 128 6.49 -20.38 -6.62
N LYS A 129 6.33 -21.63 -6.14
CA LYS A 129 7.41 -22.40 -5.51
C LYS A 129 8.45 -22.79 -6.57
N ASP A 130 9.21 -21.81 -7.03
CA ASP A 130 10.29 -21.95 -8.03
C ASP A 130 11.56 -22.54 -7.41
N GLY A 131 11.83 -22.27 -6.14
CA GLY A 131 13.09 -22.66 -5.50
C GLY A 131 13.83 -21.53 -4.80
N GLY A 132 13.24 -20.32 -4.75
CA GLY A 132 13.73 -19.22 -3.92
C GLY A 132 14.59 -18.20 -4.65
N GLU A 133 14.32 -17.93 -5.94
CA GLU A 133 14.89 -16.79 -6.65
C GLU A 133 13.78 -15.81 -7.08
N ASP A 134 13.45 -14.87 -6.20
CA ASP A 134 12.52 -13.77 -6.43
C ASP A 134 13.16 -12.66 -7.28
N GLY A 135 14.50 -12.54 -7.21
CA GLY A 135 15.27 -11.71 -8.12
C GLY A 135 16.78 -11.94 -8.07
N ARG A 136 17.50 -11.43 -9.08
CA ARG A 136 18.95 -11.49 -9.19
C ARG A 136 19.54 -10.24 -9.82
N ILE A 137 20.77 -9.93 -9.42
CA ILE A 137 21.65 -8.95 -10.07
C ILE A 137 23.07 -9.51 -10.10
N GLU A 138 23.78 -9.30 -11.21
CA GLU A 138 25.17 -9.72 -11.36
C GLU A 138 25.96 -8.71 -12.18
N TRP A 139 27.17 -8.35 -11.74
CA TRP A 139 28.08 -7.48 -12.47
C TRP A 139 29.50 -8.03 -12.58
N LYS A 140 30.20 -7.65 -13.65
CA LYS A 140 31.56 -8.15 -13.97
C LYS A 140 32.67 -7.20 -13.57
N ASP A 141 32.44 -5.90 -13.70
CA ASP A 141 33.47 -4.87 -13.54
C ASP A 141 33.02 -3.85 -12.48
N GLY A 142 33.98 -3.19 -11.83
CA GLY A 142 33.71 -2.29 -10.72
C GLY A 142 33.89 -2.94 -9.34
N PRO A 143 33.19 -2.49 -8.30
CA PRO A 143 33.48 -2.87 -6.92
C PRO A 143 33.03 -4.31 -6.60
N GLU A 144 33.72 -5.01 -5.69
CA GLU A 144 33.31 -6.37 -5.24
C GLU A 144 31.96 -6.40 -4.52
N ARG A 145 31.57 -5.28 -3.91
CA ARG A 145 30.32 -5.07 -3.18
C ARG A 145 29.92 -3.61 -3.24
N THR A 146 28.64 -3.31 -3.04
CA THR A 146 28.17 -1.94 -2.85
C THR A 146 27.76 -1.71 -1.40
N ARG A 147 27.21 -0.53 -1.10
CA ARG A 147 26.61 -0.26 0.20
C ARG A 147 25.45 -1.21 0.50
N ASN A 148 24.68 -1.58 -0.51
CA ASN A 148 23.42 -2.31 -0.36
C ASN A 148 23.50 -3.77 -0.83
N LEU A 149 24.50 -4.12 -1.66
CA LEU A 149 24.69 -5.46 -2.21
C LEU A 149 26.01 -6.07 -1.72
N PRO A 150 25.97 -7.23 -1.03
CA PRO A 150 27.14 -7.80 -0.37
C PRO A 150 28.19 -8.40 -1.33
N SER A 151 27.82 -8.73 -2.57
CA SER A 151 28.70 -9.38 -3.56
C SER A 151 28.27 -9.10 -4.99
N ARG A 152 29.20 -9.29 -5.96
CA ARG A 152 28.97 -9.15 -7.41
C ARG A 152 27.85 -9.99 -8.00
N ARG A 153 27.38 -10.99 -7.27
CA ARG A 153 26.19 -11.79 -7.58
C ARG A 153 25.33 -11.84 -6.32
N CYS A 154 24.08 -11.42 -6.44
CA CYS A 154 23.09 -11.49 -5.38
C CYS A 154 21.83 -12.14 -5.90
N GLN A 155 21.23 -13.01 -5.09
CA GLN A 155 19.92 -13.64 -5.28
C GLN A 155 19.05 -13.26 -4.08
N PHE A 156 17.79 -12.95 -4.35
CA PHE A 156 16.79 -12.53 -3.37
C PHE A 156 15.65 -13.54 -3.34
#